data_AF-A0A2T0PUX2-F1
#
_entry.id   AF-A0A2T0PUX2-F1
#
_cell.length_a   1.000
_cell.length_b   1.000
_cell.length_c   1.000
_cell.angle_alpha   90.00
_cell.angle_beta   90.00
_cell.angle_gamma   90.00
#
_symmetry.space_group_name_H-M   'P 1'
#
loop_
_entity.id
_entity.type
_entity.pdbx_description
1 polymer ?
#
loop_
_entity_poly.entity_id
_entity_poly.type
_entity_poly.pdbx_seq_one_letter_code
_entity_poly.pdbx_strand_id
1 'polypeptide(L)'
;MSAKPAVLESALAPFVAAGLRVSVQGSYLLLHDVPVVDDQRQLRLGTLIATLVYTDSQVTPPATHQVWFDGPFPCFASGAPLEQLRHSEVAGGLVAPEVPAKYFFSNKNEGWTGYATHFDQLMHYWRIITDQARVIDPQCTQPLAAGSVQVEARKDPFRYPDASSTRGRFEMVSQKLAKLRIAIVGMGGTGSYVLDQVAKTPVNEIHLFDGDVFEVHNAFRAPSAACEADFGKMKVAHFRDMYDAMHTGIVAHPAYITEANVGLLAQFDFVFVCIDKGPARKLVCAHLIDCGVTFIDCGMDMSLSKKEQIYGTCRVTMASPTMRKHFFERAPTMEDAGDALYDQNIQIADANALNAILAVMRWKQHFGFYAMNWDWHQLEFVTNTMALARSEKSEDQNATPPDHA
;
A
#
# COMPACT_ATOMS: atom_id res chain seq x y z
N MET A 1 -16.18 -14.41 -14.13
CA MET A 1 -14.91 -15.15 -14.07
C MET A 1 -13.93 -14.43 -14.98
N SER A 2 -12.94 -13.73 -14.44
CA SER A 2 -11.88 -13.15 -15.27
C SER A 2 -11.07 -14.29 -15.86
N ALA A 3 -10.89 -14.33 -17.18
CA ALA A 3 -10.11 -15.37 -17.83
C ALA A 3 -8.67 -15.32 -17.30
N LYS A 4 -8.06 -16.49 -17.06
CA LYS A 4 -6.64 -16.60 -16.72
C LYS A 4 -5.82 -15.85 -17.80
N PRO A 5 -4.96 -14.88 -17.44
CA PRO A 5 -4.11 -14.21 -18.42
C PRO A 5 -3.29 -15.24 -19.21
N ALA A 6 -3.35 -15.18 -20.54
CA ALA A 6 -2.65 -16.12 -21.42
C ALA A 6 -1.13 -16.18 -21.12
N VAL A 7 -0.56 -15.07 -20.66
CA VAL A 7 0.85 -15.01 -20.26
C VAL A 7 1.18 -15.90 -19.05
N LEU A 8 0.28 -16.02 -18.08
CA LEU A 8 0.46 -16.92 -16.94
C LEU A 8 0.37 -18.37 -17.38
N GLU A 9 -0.44 -18.69 -18.39
CA GLU A 9 -0.50 -20.05 -18.93
C GLU A 9 0.85 -20.49 -19.50
N SER A 10 1.46 -19.66 -20.33
CA SER A 10 2.80 -19.91 -20.89
C SER A 10 3.87 -20.03 -19.80
N ALA A 11 3.86 -19.16 -18.79
CA ALA A 11 4.83 -19.18 -17.71
C ALA A 11 4.69 -20.41 -16.77
N LEU A 12 3.49 -20.98 -16.67
CA LEU A 12 3.18 -22.10 -15.77
C LEU A 12 3.16 -23.46 -16.49
N ALA A 13 3.09 -23.49 -17.81
CA ALA A 13 3.07 -24.72 -18.61
C ALA A 13 4.24 -25.69 -18.31
N PRO A 14 5.50 -25.23 -18.08
CA PRO A 14 6.59 -26.12 -17.71
C PRO A 14 6.36 -26.91 -16.42
N PHE A 15 5.67 -26.32 -15.43
CA PHE A 15 5.32 -27.02 -14.18
C PHE A 15 4.32 -28.14 -14.44
N VAL A 16 3.28 -27.88 -15.24
CA VAL A 16 2.27 -28.89 -15.60
C VAL A 16 2.89 -30.03 -16.40
N ALA A 17 3.76 -29.70 -17.38
CA ALA A 17 4.47 -30.69 -18.18
C ALA A 17 5.38 -31.59 -17.32
N ALA A 18 5.93 -31.05 -16.24
CA ALA A 18 6.70 -31.81 -15.24
C ALA A 18 5.83 -32.59 -14.24
N GLY A 19 4.50 -32.56 -14.36
CA GLY A 19 3.57 -33.22 -13.44
C GLY A 19 3.43 -32.53 -12.08
N LEU A 20 3.84 -31.26 -11.98
CA LEU A 20 3.85 -30.51 -10.73
C LEU A 20 2.54 -29.75 -10.50
N ARG A 21 2.18 -29.58 -9.23
CA ARG A 21 1.04 -28.77 -8.81
C ARG A 21 1.49 -27.39 -8.38
N VAL A 22 0.96 -26.36 -9.04
CA VAL A 22 1.23 -24.96 -8.69
C VAL A 22 -0.05 -24.17 -8.49
N SER A 23 0.02 -23.18 -7.60
CA SER A 23 -1.01 -22.13 -7.52
C SER A 23 -0.39 -20.74 -7.60
N VAL A 24 -1.17 -19.78 -8.10
CA VAL A 24 -0.84 -18.36 -8.07
C VAL A 24 -1.80 -17.67 -7.12
N GLN A 25 -1.25 -16.96 -6.14
CA GLN A 25 -2.01 -16.21 -5.15
C GLN A 25 -1.47 -14.78 -5.07
N GLY A 26 -2.25 -13.84 -5.61
CA GLY A 26 -1.79 -12.45 -5.81
C GLY A 26 -0.52 -12.43 -6.66
N SER A 27 0.57 -11.96 -6.05
CA SER A 27 1.91 -11.87 -6.65
C SER A 27 2.86 -12.99 -6.20
N TYR A 28 2.34 -14.15 -5.82
CA TYR A 28 3.13 -15.29 -5.36
C TYR A 28 2.82 -16.56 -6.16
N LEU A 29 3.87 -17.29 -6.52
CA LEU A 29 3.81 -18.63 -7.12
C LEU A 29 4.14 -19.66 -6.05
N LEU A 30 3.23 -20.60 -5.83
CA LEU A 30 3.38 -21.69 -4.87
C LEU A 30 3.53 -23.00 -5.65
N LEU A 31 4.61 -23.74 -5.39
CA LEU A 31 4.85 -25.10 -5.86
C LEU A 31 4.56 -26.05 -4.69
N HIS A 32 3.48 -26.81 -4.81
CA HIS A 32 2.96 -27.68 -3.77
C HIS A 32 3.57 -29.07 -3.83
N ASP A 33 3.29 -29.85 -2.77
CA ASP A 33 3.62 -31.27 -2.69
C ASP A 33 5.11 -31.56 -2.90
N VAL A 34 5.99 -30.69 -2.40
CA VAL A 34 7.44 -30.88 -2.45
C VAL A 34 7.82 -31.94 -1.41
N PRO A 35 8.29 -33.14 -1.80
CA PRO A 35 8.74 -34.14 -0.83
C PRO A 35 9.95 -33.64 -0.05
N VAL A 36 9.89 -33.71 1.27
CA VAL A 36 10.93 -33.22 2.16
C VAL A 36 11.17 -34.24 3.28
N VAL A 37 12.43 -34.44 3.65
CA VAL A 37 12.81 -35.24 4.81
C VAL A 37 12.83 -34.34 6.04
N ASP A 38 12.15 -34.72 7.11
CA ASP A 38 12.22 -34.03 8.40
C ASP A 38 13.37 -34.52 9.30
N ASP A 39 13.54 -33.91 10.46
CA ASP A 39 14.56 -34.26 11.47
C ASP A 39 14.39 -35.67 12.06
N GLN A 40 13.21 -36.27 11.89
CA GLN A 40 12.90 -37.65 12.28
C GLN A 40 13.10 -38.65 11.13
N ARG A 41 13.70 -38.20 10.01
CA ARG A 41 13.92 -38.98 8.78
C ARG A 41 12.61 -39.46 8.15
N GLN A 42 11.51 -38.75 8.37
CA GLN A 42 10.22 -39.05 7.77
C GLN A 42 10.01 -38.21 6.52
N LEU A 43 9.33 -38.78 5.53
CA LEU A 43 8.88 -38.04 4.36
C LEU A 43 7.63 -37.24 4.69
N ARG A 44 7.69 -35.94 4.42
CA ARG A 44 6.61 -34.97 4.54
C ARG A 44 6.46 -34.24 3.21
N LEU A 45 5.43 -33.40 3.12
CA LEU A 45 5.23 -32.49 2.01
C LEU A 45 5.39 -31.06 2.50
N GLY A 46 5.95 -30.22 1.65
CA GLY A 46 5.99 -28.77 1.82
C GLY A 46 5.65 -28.03 0.54
N THR A 47 5.77 -26.71 0.60
CA THR A 47 5.45 -25.80 -0.49
C THR A 47 6.59 -24.81 -0.67
N LEU A 48 7.15 -24.77 -1.88
CA LEU A 48 8.13 -23.75 -2.28
C LEU A 48 7.40 -22.53 -2.84
N ILE A 49 7.84 -21.33 -2.47
CA ILE A 49 7.12 -20.10 -2.76
C ILE A 49 8.08 -19.06 -3.32
N ALA A 50 7.74 -18.47 -4.47
CA ALA A 50 8.48 -17.38 -5.08
C ALA A 50 7.55 -16.19 -5.34
N THR A 51 8.12 -14.98 -5.37
CA THR A 51 7.41 -13.82 -5.93
C THR A 51 7.15 -14.04 -7.42
N LEU A 52 5.99 -13.65 -7.90
CA LEU A 52 5.57 -13.71 -9.30
C LEU A 52 4.95 -12.36 -9.70
N VAL A 53 5.73 -11.51 -10.37
CA VAL A 53 5.27 -10.21 -10.85
C VAL A 53 4.90 -10.31 -12.32
N TYR A 54 3.66 -9.94 -12.67
CA TYR A 54 3.15 -10.04 -14.03
C TYR A 54 2.18 -8.90 -14.37
N THR A 55 2.01 -8.65 -15.66
CA THR A 55 0.92 -7.87 -16.25
C THR A 55 0.13 -8.79 -17.19
N ASP A 56 -0.88 -8.27 -17.88
CA ASP A 56 -1.59 -9.06 -18.89
C ASP A 56 -0.70 -9.43 -20.10
N SER A 57 0.42 -8.72 -20.29
CA SER A 57 1.31 -8.89 -21.44
C SER A 57 2.58 -9.69 -21.14
N GLN A 58 3.09 -9.66 -19.90
CA GLN A 58 4.38 -10.26 -19.57
C GLN A 58 4.47 -10.75 -18.12
N VAL A 59 5.30 -11.76 -17.88
CA VAL A 59 5.78 -12.18 -16.57
C VAL A 59 7.23 -11.73 -16.43
N THR A 60 7.54 -10.99 -15.37
CA THR A 60 8.91 -10.55 -15.08
C THR A 60 9.72 -11.74 -14.58
N PRO A 61 10.97 -11.98 -15.02
CA PRO A 61 11.82 -13.01 -14.44
C PRO A 61 12.02 -12.84 -12.93
N PRO A 62 12.41 -13.91 -12.20
CA PRO A 62 12.73 -13.81 -10.79
C PRO A 62 13.75 -12.71 -10.48
N ALA A 63 13.39 -11.78 -9.60
CA ALA A 63 14.26 -10.66 -9.21
C ALA A 63 15.38 -11.07 -8.23
N THR A 64 15.31 -12.28 -7.68
CA THR A 64 16.20 -12.78 -6.63
C THR A 64 16.33 -14.30 -6.75
N HIS A 65 17.39 -14.88 -6.18
CA HIS A 65 17.50 -16.33 -6.03
C HIS A 65 16.76 -16.87 -4.81
N GLN A 66 16.31 -16.00 -3.89
CA GLN A 66 15.71 -16.42 -2.63
C GLN A 66 14.25 -16.86 -2.80
N VAL A 67 13.81 -17.80 -1.98
CA VAL A 67 12.45 -18.37 -1.98
C VAL A 67 11.98 -18.57 -0.54
N TRP A 68 10.67 -18.67 -0.33
CA TRP A 68 10.11 -19.12 0.94
C TRP A 68 9.73 -20.60 0.88
N PHE A 69 9.59 -21.20 2.06
CA PHE A 69 9.15 -22.58 2.22
C PHE A 69 8.18 -22.71 3.38
N ASP A 70 7.07 -23.40 3.12
CA ASP A 70 6.16 -23.90 4.16
C ASP A 70 6.28 -25.42 4.28
N GLY A 71 6.30 -25.94 5.51
CA GLY A 71 6.58 -27.35 5.80
C GLY A 71 7.62 -27.53 6.92
N PRO A 72 8.08 -28.77 7.20
CA PRO A 72 9.22 -28.99 8.10
C PRO A 72 10.52 -28.50 7.47
N PHE A 73 11.50 -28.10 8.29
CA PHE A 73 12.80 -27.68 7.76
C PHE A 73 13.45 -28.85 7.00
N PRO A 74 13.92 -28.66 5.75
CA PRO A 74 14.52 -29.73 4.96
C PRO A 74 15.78 -30.32 5.58
N CYS A 75 15.85 -31.65 5.64
CA CYS A 75 16.99 -32.41 6.13
C CYS A 75 17.61 -33.30 5.04
N PHE A 76 18.87 -33.69 5.23
CA PHE A 76 19.47 -34.83 4.57
C PHE A 76 18.72 -36.11 4.92
N ALA A 77 18.87 -37.17 4.12
CA ALA A 77 18.29 -38.49 4.41
C ALA A 77 18.74 -39.07 5.77
N SER A 78 19.86 -38.57 6.33
CA SER A 78 20.35 -38.91 7.67
C SER A 78 19.56 -38.25 8.82
N GLY A 79 18.71 -37.26 8.53
CA GLY A 79 18.00 -36.44 9.51
C GLY A 79 18.75 -35.16 9.92
N ALA A 80 19.98 -34.96 9.44
CA ALA A 80 20.71 -33.71 9.66
C ALA A 80 20.11 -32.56 8.82
N PRO A 81 20.00 -31.32 9.34
CA PRO A 81 19.38 -30.22 8.60
C PRO A 81 20.21 -29.78 7.39
N LEU A 82 19.53 -29.40 6.30
CA LEU A 82 20.13 -28.77 5.11
C LEU A 82 20.47 -27.29 5.38
N GLU A 83 21.44 -27.06 6.26
CA GLU A 83 21.84 -25.70 6.70
C GLU A 83 22.22 -24.76 5.56
N GLN A 84 22.69 -25.31 4.43
CA GLN A 84 22.98 -24.54 3.21
C GLN A 84 21.78 -23.80 2.59
N LEU A 85 20.55 -24.11 3.02
CA LEU A 85 19.34 -23.41 2.61
C LEU A 85 18.97 -22.27 3.57
N ARG A 86 19.38 -22.35 4.84
CA ARG A 86 18.89 -21.47 5.91
C ARG A 86 19.27 -20.02 5.64
N HIS A 87 18.30 -19.11 5.79
CA HIS A 87 18.56 -17.69 5.84
C HIS A 87 17.84 -17.02 7.01
N SER A 88 16.52 -17.10 7.06
CA SER A 88 15.74 -16.60 8.20
C SER A 88 14.42 -17.37 8.35
N GLU A 89 13.74 -17.16 9.47
CA GLU A 89 12.34 -17.56 9.64
C GLU A 89 11.40 -16.45 9.18
N VAL A 90 10.14 -16.80 8.92
CA VAL A 90 9.08 -15.85 8.55
C VAL A 90 8.28 -15.53 9.80
N ALA A 91 8.47 -14.31 10.33
CA ALA A 91 7.69 -13.83 11.46
C ALA A 91 6.19 -13.82 11.13
N GLY A 92 5.37 -14.42 11.99
CA GLY A 92 3.92 -14.52 11.80
C GLY A 92 3.46 -15.60 10.82
N GLY A 93 4.36 -16.35 10.19
CA GLY A 93 4.03 -17.53 9.38
C GLY A 93 3.34 -17.25 8.04
N LEU A 94 3.27 -15.99 7.61
CA LEU A 94 2.61 -15.55 6.36
C LEU A 94 3.49 -14.53 5.64
N VAL A 95 3.64 -14.66 4.32
CA VAL A 95 4.31 -13.64 3.48
C VAL A 95 3.33 -12.68 2.83
N ALA A 96 2.09 -13.13 2.66
CA ALA A 96 0.95 -12.39 2.13
C ALA A 96 -0.34 -13.05 2.63
N PRO A 97 -1.52 -12.41 2.48
CA PRO A 97 -2.79 -13.03 2.85
C PRO A 97 -2.95 -14.41 2.24
N GLU A 98 -3.24 -15.40 3.10
CA GLU A 98 -3.44 -16.81 2.73
C GLU A 98 -2.23 -17.47 2.00
N VAL A 99 -1.01 -16.90 2.08
CA VAL A 99 0.25 -17.49 1.62
C VAL A 99 1.15 -17.85 2.83
N PRO A 100 1.07 -19.08 3.36
CA PRO A 100 1.86 -19.52 4.51
C PRO A 100 3.31 -19.75 4.16
N ALA A 101 4.22 -19.45 5.08
CA ALA A 101 5.63 -19.80 5.00
C ALA A 101 6.25 -19.82 6.40
N LYS A 102 7.16 -20.76 6.65
CA LYS A 102 7.92 -20.82 7.91
C LYS A 102 9.34 -20.36 7.73
N TYR A 103 9.93 -20.66 6.59
CA TYR A 103 11.33 -20.41 6.32
C TYR A 103 11.51 -19.54 5.09
N PHE A 104 12.58 -18.77 5.13
CA PHE A 104 13.09 -18.03 4.00
C PHE A 104 14.48 -18.58 3.67
N PHE A 105 14.65 -19.01 2.43
CA PHE A 105 15.84 -19.72 1.97
C PHE A 105 16.70 -18.85 1.05
N SER A 106 18.01 -19.11 1.09
CA SER A 106 19.00 -18.49 0.24
C SER A 106 20.06 -19.48 -0.18
N ASN A 107 19.91 -20.03 -1.39
CA ASN A 107 20.89 -20.91 -2.00
C ASN A 107 21.00 -20.62 -3.51
N LYS A 108 22.23 -20.53 -4.02
CA LYS A 108 22.52 -20.27 -5.43
C LYS A 108 23.84 -20.90 -5.83
N ASN A 109 23.97 -21.22 -7.12
CA ASN A 109 25.23 -21.70 -7.67
C ASN A 109 26.28 -20.59 -7.69
N GLU A 110 27.55 -20.98 -7.68
CA GLU A 110 28.66 -20.07 -7.91
C GLU A 110 28.51 -19.39 -9.28
N GLY A 111 28.76 -18.08 -9.35
CA GLY A 111 28.61 -17.31 -10.59
C GLY A 111 27.16 -17.03 -11.01
N TRP A 112 26.15 -17.28 -10.15
CA TRP A 112 24.75 -16.99 -10.46
C TRP A 112 24.52 -15.51 -10.81
N THR A 113 23.93 -15.26 -11.99
CA THR A 113 23.58 -13.92 -12.50
C THR A 113 22.06 -13.68 -12.60
N GLY A 114 21.24 -14.71 -12.38
CA GLY A 114 19.79 -14.65 -12.53
C GLY A 114 19.19 -16.00 -12.88
N TYR A 115 17.89 -16.16 -12.67
CA TYR A 115 17.11 -17.26 -13.26
C TYR A 115 16.34 -16.71 -14.47
N ALA A 116 16.32 -17.48 -15.57
CA ALA A 116 15.56 -17.09 -16.76
C ALA A 116 14.05 -17.17 -16.50
N THR A 117 13.62 -18.21 -15.79
CA THR A 117 12.21 -18.44 -15.47
C THR A 117 12.00 -18.80 -14.00
N HIS A 118 10.77 -18.64 -13.51
CA HIS A 118 10.38 -19.12 -12.17
C HIS A 118 10.46 -20.65 -12.06
N PHE A 119 10.31 -21.38 -13.17
CA PHE A 119 10.53 -22.81 -13.21
C PHE A 119 11.98 -23.16 -12.87
N ASP A 120 12.95 -22.48 -13.49
CA ASP A 120 14.38 -22.71 -13.19
C ASP A 120 14.70 -22.42 -11.72
N GLN A 121 14.15 -21.33 -11.18
CA GLN A 121 14.33 -20.96 -9.78
C GLN A 121 13.76 -22.02 -8.83
N LEU A 122 12.48 -22.39 -8.99
CA LEU A 122 11.83 -23.33 -8.07
C LEU A 122 12.40 -24.74 -8.23
N MET A 123 12.78 -25.15 -9.44
CA MET A 123 13.39 -26.46 -9.67
C MET A 123 14.80 -26.58 -9.08
N HIS A 124 15.55 -25.48 -8.94
CA HIS A 124 16.81 -25.47 -8.20
C HIS A 124 16.60 -25.94 -6.76
N TYR A 125 15.68 -25.31 -6.03
CA TYR A 125 15.38 -25.70 -4.65
C TYR A 125 14.69 -27.05 -4.56
N TRP A 126 13.75 -27.33 -5.46
CA TRP A 126 13.06 -28.61 -5.51
C TRP A 126 14.05 -29.76 -5.62
N ARG A 127 15.08 -29.67 -6.46
CA ARG A 127 16.11 -30.72 -6.58
C ARG A 127 16.91 -30.90 -5.29
N ILE A 128 17.43 -29.81 -4.72
CA ILE A 128 18.21 -29.86 -3.47
C ILE A 128 17.43 -30.57 -2.36
N ILE A 129 16.14 -30.27 -2.23
CA ILE A 129 15.28 -30.81 -1.17
C ILE A 129 14.87 -32.26 -1.49
N THR A 130 14.34 -32.50 -2.68
CA THR A 130 13.73 -33.79 -3.05
C THR A 130 14.73 -34.90 -3.33
N ASP A 131 15.97 -34.57 -3.71
CA ASP A 131 17.01 -35.59 -3.90
C ASP A 131 17.33 -36.32 -2.58
N GLN A 132 17.17 -35.65 -1.42
CA GLN A 132 17.28 -36.31 -0.11
C GLN A 132 16.09 -37.22 0.18
N ALA A 133 14.87 -36.82 -0.22
CA ALA A 133 13.68 -37.65 -0.10
C ALA A 133 13.79 -38.93 -0.95
N ARG A 134 14.37 -38.83 -2.16
CA ARG A 134 14.59 -39.96 -3.08
C ARG A 134 15.57 -41.02 -2.57
N VAL A 135 16.48 -40.66 -1.67
CA VAL A 135 17.35 -41.63 -1.00
C VAL A 135 16.54 -42.55 -0.09
N ILE A 136 15.45 -42.05 0.50
CA ILE A 136 14.55 -42.82 1.37
C ILE A 136 13.51 -43.58 0.55
N ASP A 137 12.86 -42.89 -0.39
CA ASP A 137 11.87 -43.46 -1.30
C ASP A 137 12.10 -42.95 -2.73
N PRO A 138 12.67 -43.77 -3.63
CA PRO A 138 12.88 -43.40 -5.04
C PRO A 138 11.60 -43.03 -5.80
N GLN A 139 10.42 -43.43 -5.32
CA GLN A 139 9.13 -43.14 -5.95
C GLN A 139 8.44 -41.90 -5.40
N CYS A 140 8.97 -41.23 -4.37
CA CYS A 140 8.30 -40.10 -3.71
C CYS A 140 8.02 -38.88 -4.61
N THR A 141 8.66 -38.81 -5.77
CA THR A 141 8.43 -37.76 -6.78
C THR A 141 7.55 -38.21 -7.96
N GLN A 142 7.03 -39.44 -7.94
CA GLN A 142 6.08 -39.89 -8.96
C GLN A 142 4.76 -39.14 -8.77
N PRO A 143 4.24 -38.44 -9.79
CA PRO A 143 2.99 -37.71 -9.66
C PRO A 143 1.83 -38.67 -9.36
N LEU A 144 1.12 -38.43 -8.25
CA LEU A 144 -0.12 -39.14 -7.91
C LEU A 144 -1.30 -38.71 -8.80
N ALA A 145 -1.19 -37.53 -9.42
CA ALA A 145 -2.16 -36.96 -10.34
C ALA A 145 -1.44 -36.18 -11.45
N ALA A 146 -2.18 -35.79 -12.49
CA ALA A 146 -1.65 -34.87 -13.48
C ALA A 146 -1.28 -33.53 -12.85
N GLY A 147 -0.22 -32.89 -13.38
CA GLY A 147 0.13 -31.53 -12.98
C GLY A 147 -1.05 -30.58 -13.16
N SER A 148 -1.17 -29.60 -12.27
CA SER A 148 -2.32 -28.71 -12.24
C SER A 148 -1.93 -27.29 -11.88
N VAL A 149 -2.64 -26.33 -12.45
CA VAL A 149 -2.47 -24.91 -12.18
C VAL A 149 -3.77 -24.35 -11.63
N GLN A 150 -3.69 -23.69 -10.47
CA GLN A 150 -4.76 -22.87 -9.93
C GLN A 150 -4.32 -21.41 -9.92
N VAL A 151 -5.17 -20.49 -10.36
CA VAL A 151 -4.89 -19.04 -10.30
C VAL A 151 -6.03 -18.41 -9.53
N GLU A 152 -5.75 -17.93 -8.34
CA GLU A 152 -6.73 -17.26 -7.50
C GLU A 152 -7.09 -15.91 -8.08
N ALA A 153 -8.38 -15.58 -8.05
CA ALA A 153 -8.84 -14.26 -8.47
C ALA A 153 -8.29 -13.21 -7.50
N ARG A 154 -7.75 -12.12 -8.05
CA ARG A 154 -7.32 -10.97 -7.24
C ARG A 154 -8.52 -10.35 -6.53
N LYS A 155 -8.34 -10.09 -5.23
CA LYS A 155 -9.34 -9.49 -4.33
C LYS A 155 -9.00 -8.05 -3.96
N ASP A 156 -7.79 -7.60 -4.31
CA ASP A 156 -7.33 -6.22 -4.13
C ASP A 156 -7.97 -5.27 -5.16
N PRO A 157 -8.04 -3.97 -4.85
CA PRO A 157 -8.69 -2.99 -5.73
C PRO A 157 -7.84 -2.59 -6.94
N PHE A 158 -6.67 -3.20 -7.18
CA PHE A 158 -5.77 -2.77 -8.24
C PHE A 158 -6.06 -3.43 -9.59
N ARG A 159 -5.91 -2.67 -10.67
CA ARG A 159 -5.99 -3.21 -12.04
C ARG A 159 -4.80 -4.10 -12.40
N TYR A 160 -3.67 -3.95 -11.72
CA TYR A 160 -2.48 -4.79 -11.87
C TYR A 160 -1.82 -5.05 -10.51
N PRO A 161 -1.00 -6.11 -10.37
CA PRO A 161 -0.43 -6.49 -9.08
C PRO A 161 0.46 -5.40 -8.46
N ASP A 162 0.39 -5.26 -7.13
CA ASP A 162 1.32 -4.41 -6.37
C ASP A 162 2.73 -5.05 -6.34
N ALA A 163 3.48 -4.75 -7.39
CA ALA A 163 4.86 -5.18 -7.52
C ALA A 163 5.79 -4.51 -6.50
N SER A 164 5.42 -3.35 -5.94
CA SER A 164 6.26 -2.61 -4.99
C SER A 164 6.29 -3.31 -3.64
N SER A 165 5.12 -3.62 -3.08
CA SER A 165 4.99 -4.36 -1.83
C SER A 165 5.56 -5.77 -1.93
N THR A 166 5.34 -6.43 -3.07
CA THR A 166 5.88 -7.76 -3.35
C THR A 166 7.42 -7.75 -3.41
N ARG A 167 8.02 -6.83 -4.16
CA ARG A 167 9.49 -6.74 -4.30
C ARG A 167 10.15 -6.30 -2.99
N GLY A 168 9.53 -5.37 -2.28
CA GLY A 168 9.99 -4.90 -0.98
C GLY A 168 9.69 -5.87 0.17
N ARG A 169 8.92 -6.94 -0.07
CA ARG A 169 8.54 -7.97 0.91
C ARG A 169 7.82 -7.41 2.13
N PHE A 170 6.98 -6.40 1.93
CA PHE A 170 6.18 -5.77 2.98
C PHE A 170 4.67 -5.89 2.74
N GLU A 171 4.24 -6.86 1.94
CA GLU A 171 2.83 -7.08 1.59
C GLU A 171 1.93 -7.13 2.84
N MET A 172 2.30 -7.89 3.87
CA MET A 172 1.54 -7.93 5.15
C MET A 172 1.41 -6.56 5.84
N VAL A 173 2.38 -5.65 5.64
CA VAL A 173 2.30 -4.28 6.15
C VAL A 173 1.33 -3.45 5.30
N SER A 174 1.38 -3.57 3.97
CA SER A 174 0.43 -2.92 3.06
C SER A 174 -1.01 -3.36 3.33
N GLN A 175 -1.22 -4.63 3.67
CA GLN A 175 -2.54 -5.19 3.99
C GLN A 175 -3.18 -4.59 5.25
N LYS A 176 -2.43 -3.86 6.10
CA LYS A 176 -3.02 -3.08 7.21
C LYS A 176 -3.90 -1.92 6.72
N LEU A 177 -3.68 -1.48 5.48
CA LEU A 177 -4.49 -0.45 4.82
C LEU A 177 -5.62 -1.06 3.98
N ALA A 178 -5.65 -2.39 3.85
CA ALA A 178 -6.69 -3.07 3.09
C ALA A 178 -8.05 -2.96 3.80
N LYS A 179 -9.14 -3.10 3.04
CA LYS A 179 -10.54 -3.04 3.51
C LYS A 179 -11.03 -1.68 3.99
N LEU A 180 -10.14 -0.69 4.15
CA LEU A 180 -10.52 0.66 4.55
C LEU A 180 -11.42 1.31 3.49
N ARG A 181 -12.41 2.06 3.96
CA ARG A 181 -13.22 3.01 3.19
C ARG A 181 -12.82 4.41 3.63
N ILE A 182 -12.29 5.20 2.70
CA ILE A 182 -11.73 6.52 2.99
C ILE A 182 -12.52 7.57 2.23
N ALA A 183 -12.77 8.72 2.85
CA ALA A 183 -13.25 9.92 2.16
C ALA A 183 -12.15 10.98 2.06
N ILE A 184 -12.12 11.67 0.92
CA ILE A 184 -11.31 12.88 0.69
C ILE A 184 -12.31 14.00 0.39
N VAL A 185 -12.40 14.97 1.31
CA VAL A 185 -13.28 16.13 1.19
C VAL A 185 -12.47 17.33 0.72
N GLY A 186 -12.75 17.79 -0.50
CA GLY A 186 -11.96 18.79 -1.21
C GLY A 186 -10.94 18.14 -2.13
N MET A 187 -11.09 18.36 -3.44
CA MET A 187 -10.22 17.89 -4.52
C MET A 187 -9.42 19.05 -5.14
N GLY A 188 -8.98 19.99 -4.30
CA GLY A 188 -8.01 21.03 -4.66
C GLY A 188 -6.58 20.49 -4.78
N GLY A 189 -5.59 21.36 -4.61
CA GLY A 189 -4.17 20.96 -4.70
C GLY A 189 -3.82 19.85 -3.71
N THR A 190 -4.06 20.06 -2.41
CA THR A 190 -3.70 19.07 -1.39
C THR A 190 -4.50 17.76 -1.53
N GLY A 191 -5.83 17.84 -1.67
CA GLY A 191 -6.67 16.64 -1.77
C GLY A 191 -6.37 15.77 -3.00
N SER A 192 -6.01 16.39 -4.13
CA SER A 192 -5.58 15.64 -5.31
C SER A 192 -4.25 14.91 -5.13
N TYR A 193 -3.28 15.48 -4.40
CA TYR A 193 -2.07 14.77 -4.01
C TYR A 193 -2.31 13.72 -2.91
N VAL A 194 -3.30 13.89 -2.02
CA VAL A 194 -3.71 12.82 -1.10
C VAL A 194 -4.21 11.63 -1.91
N LEU A 195 -5.10 11.85 -2.88
CA LEU A 195 -5.57 10.80 -3.79
C LEU A 195 -4.42 10.14 -4.55
N ASP A 196 -3.47 10.94 -5.08
CA ASP A 196 -2.28 10.41 -5.75
C ASP A 196 -1.57 9.35 -4.91
N GLN A 197 -1.44 9.58 -3.60
CA GLN A 197 -0.77 8.64 -2.71
C GLN A 197 -1.67 7.49 -2.26
N VAL A 198 -2.94 7.76 -1.93
CA VAL A 198 -3.88 6.75 -1.41
C VAL A 198 -4.29 5.74 -2.48
N ALA A 199 -4.44 6.17 -3.74
CA ALA A 199 -4.76 5.27 -4.87
C ALA A 199 -3.67 4.23 -5.15
N LYS A 200 -2.46 4.41 -4.61
CA LYS A 200 -1.33 3.45 -4.68
C LYS A 200 -1.31 2.47 -3.50
N THR A 201 -2.39 2.36 -2.72
CA THR A 201 -2.51 1.50 -1.54
C THR A 201 -3.74 0.58 -1.68
N PRO A 202 -3.81 -0.56 -0.96
CA PRO A 202 -4.92 -1.52 -1.13
C PRO A 202 -6.23 -1.10 -0.46
N VAL A 203 -6.45 0.20 -0.24
CA VAL A 203 -7.67 0.77 0.35
C VAL A 203 -8.87 0.36 -0.51
N ASN A 204 -9.90 -0.23 0.10
CA ASN A 204 -10.99 -0.84 -0.65
C ASN A 204 -11.83 0.21 -1.42
N GLU A 205 -12.17 1.31 -0.76
CA GLU A 205 -12.96 2.39 -1.36
C GLU A 205 -12.36 3.76 -1.05
N ILE A 206 -12.25 4.62 -2.06
CA ILE A 206 -11.77 6.00 -1.96
C ILE A 206 -12.86 6.93 -2.51
N HIS A 207 -13.55 7.64 -1.63
CA HIS A 207 -14.66 8.52 -1.97
C HIS A 207 -14.19 9.97 -2.08
N LEU A 208 -14.42 10.60 -3.22
CA LEU A 208 -14.00 11.98 -3.50
C LEU A 208 -15.20 12.91 -3.41
N PHE A 209 -15.14 13.95 -2.60
CA PHE A 209 -16.20 14.95 -2.47
C PHE A 209 -15.69 16.33 -2.87
N ASP A 210 -16.19 16.87 -3.99
CA ASP A 210 -15.92 18.24 -4.43
C ASP A 210 -17.01 18.70 -5.41
N GLY A 211 -17.46 19.95 -5.28
CA GLY A 211 -18.51 20.55 -6.09
C GLY A 211 -17.99 21.44 -7.23
N ASP A 212 -16.68 21.59 -7.39
CA ASP A 212 -16.07 22.44 -8.41
C ASP A 212 -15.78 21.69 -9.71
N VAL A 213 -15.63 22.46 -10.78
CA VAL A 213 -15.01 22.03 -12.04
C VAL A 213 -13.50 22.22 -11.99
N PHE A 214 -12.77 21.46 -12.80
CA PHE A 214 -11.34 21.54 -12.96
C PHE A 214 -10.99 22.65 -13.94
N GLU A 215 -10.26 23.67 -13.48
CA GLU A 215 -9.90 24.86 -14.26
C GLU A 215 -8.40 24.91 -14.55
N VAL A 216 -8.00 25.75 -15.51
CA VAL A 216 -6.60 25.90 -15.95
C VAL A 216 -5.63 26.14 -14.80
N HIS A 217 -5.99 27.02 -13.87
CA HIS A 217 -5.13 27.34 -12.73
C HIS A 217 -4.97 26.15 -11.75
N ASN A 218 -5.88 25.17 -11.75
CA ASN A 218 -5.76 23.97 -10.93
C ASN A 218 -4.64 23.05 -11.43
N ALA A 219 -4.41 22.98 -12.74
CA ALA A 219 -3.38 22.12 -13.34
C ALA A 219 -1.96 22.44 -12.86
N PHE A 220 -1.70 23.68 -12.42
CA PHE A 220 -0.38 24.12 -11.94
C PHE A 220 -0.10 23.77 -10.47
N ARG A 221 -1.07 23.16 -9.79
CA ARG A 221 -0.98 22.82 -8.35
C ARG A 221 -1.58 21.44 -8.01
N ALA A 222 -1.81 20.62 -9.02
CA ALA A 222 -2.39 19.28 -8.92
C ALA A 222 -1.38 18.25 -9.50
N PRO A 223 -1.50 16.96 -9.16
CA PRO A 223 -0.65 15.91 -9.74
C PRO A 223 -0.93 15.73 -11.24
N SER A 224 0.07 15.17 -11.93
CA SER A 224 0.03 14.90 -13.37
C SER A 224 -0.10 16.15 -14.26
N ALA A 225 0.02 15.94 -15.57
CA ALA A 225 -0.22 16.98 -16.56
C ALA A 225 -1.65 16.86 -17.10
N ALA A 226 -2.43 17.92 -16.97
CA ALA A 226 -3.76 18.01 -17.57
C ALA A 226 -3.67 18.30 -19.08
N CYS A 227 -4.64 17.82 -19.85
CA CYS A 227 -4.81 18.20 -21.26
C CYS A 227 -6.00 19.15 -21.43
N GLU A 228 -6.10 19.81 -22.59
CA GLU A 228 -7.18 20.78 -22.89
C GLU A 228 -8.59 20.21 -22.66
N ALA A 229 -8.76 18.91 -22.95
CA ALA A 229 -10.03 18.21 -22.78
C ALA A 229 -10.42 17.94 -21.32
N ASP A 230 -9.53 18.20 -20.35
CA ASP A 230 -9.80 18.01 -18.93
C ASP A 230 -10.50 19.22 -18.28
N PHE A 231 -10.33 20.41 -18.83
CA PHE A 231 -10.90 21.62 -18.25
C PHE A 231 -12.44 21.63 -18.39
N GLY A 232 -13.12 22.06 -17.33
CA GLY A 232 -14.58 22.07 -17.24
C GLY A 232 -15.21 20.75 -16.76
N LYS A 233 -14.44 19.65 -16.64
CA LYS A 233 -14.91 18.43 -15.97
C LYS A 233 -15.07 18.69 -14.47
N MET A 234 -16.00 18.00 -13.80
CA MET A 234 -16.03 17.99 -12.34
C MET A 234 -14.67 17.48 -11.80
N LYS A 235 -14.10 18.16 -10.79
CA LYS A 235 -12.78 17.76 -10.24
C LYS A 235 -12.76 16.29 -9.82
N VAL A 236 -13.80 15.84 -9.12
CA VAL A 236 -13.94 14.44 -8.70
C VAL A 236 -13.96 13.45 -9.88
N ALA A 237 -14.52 13.84 -11.03
CA ALA A 237 -14.56 13.00 -12.21
C ALA A 237 -13.18 12.96 -12.89
N HIS A 238 -12.56 14.13 -13.09
CA HIS A 238 -11.21 14.23 -13.65
C HIS A 238 -10.21 13.37 -12.89
N PHE A 239 -10.17 13.49 -11.56
CA PHE A 239 -9.23 12.73 -10.74
C PHE A 239 -9.60 11.25 -10.61
N ARG A 240 -10.89 10.88 -10.59
CA ARG A 240 -11.30 9.48 -10.67
C ARG A 240 -10.79 8.84 -11.96
N ASP A 241 -11.05 9.47 -13.11
CA ASP A 241 -10.66 8.95 -14.41
C ASP A 241 -9.14 8.79 -14.52
N MET A 242 -8.38 9.74 -13.94
CA MET A 242 -6.92 9.69 -13.90
C MET A 242 -6.39 8.44 -13.18
N TYR A 243 -6.96 8.10 -12.02
CA TYR A 243 -6.47 6.98 -11.20
C TYR A 243 -7.23 5.66 -11.41
N ASP A 244 -8.35 5.66 -12.16
CA ASP A 244 -9.08 4.43 -12.51
C ASP A 244 -8.18 3.44 -13.23
N ALA A 245 -7.20 3.91 -14.02
CA ALA A 245 -6.21 3.06 -14.67
C ALA A 245 -5.39 2.18 -13.70
N MET A 246 -5.31 2.54 -12.41
CA MET A 246 -4.62 1.80 -11.36
C MET A 246 -5.59 1.18 -10.37
N HIS A 247 -6.63 1.90 -9.94
CA HIS A 247 -7.42 1.58 -8.75
C HIS A 247 -8.92 1.61 -9.06
N THR A 248 -9.58 0.47 -8.85
CA THR A 248 -11.00 0.26 -9.20
C THR A 248 -11.98 0.79 -8.15
N GLY A 249 -11.51 1.03 -6.91
CA GLY A 249 -12.35 1.45 -5.79
C GLY A 249 -12.58 2.97 -5.65
N ILE A 250 -12.40 3.78 -6.71
CA ILE A 250 -12.55 5.25 -6.62
C ILE A 250 -13.99 5.67 -6.96
N VAL A 251 -14.65 6.37 -6.04
CA VAL A 251 -16.05 6.81 -6.15
C VAL A 251 -16.12 8.34 -6.12
N ALA A 252 -16.68 8.94 -7.18
CA ALA A 252 -16.79 10.40 -7.32
C ALA A 252 -18.16 10.92 -6.85
N HIS A 253 -18.15 11.94 -5.98
CA HIS A 253 -19.33 12.66 -5.50
C HIS A 253 -19.24 14.13 -5.92
N PRO A 254 -19.89 14.54 -7.03
CA PRO A 254 -19.77 15.89 -7.61
C PRO A 254 -20.62 16.92 -6.85
N ALA A 255 -20.40 17.03 -5.54
CA ALA A 255 -21.16 17.89 -4.65
C ALA A 255 -20.31 18.36 -3.47
N TYR A 256 -20.59 19.58 -2.98
CA TYR A 256 -20.06 20.03 -1.70
C TYR A 256 -20.69 19.27 -0.54
N ILE A 257 -19.95 19.19 0.56
CA ILE A 257 -20.52 18.79 1.85
C ILE A 257 -21.27 19.98 2.45
N THR A 258 -22.50 19.73 2.87
CA THR A 258 -23.45 20.67 3.45
C THR A 258 -24.15 20.01 4.64
N GLU A 259 -24.92 20.76 5.42
CA GLU A 259 -25.69 20.20 6.53
C GLU A 259 -26.61 19.05 6.11
N ALA A 260 -27.12 19.09 4.87
CA ALA A 260 -28.02 18.08 4.33
C ALA A 260 -27.34 16.74 4.04
N ASN A 261 -26.02 16.69 3.83
CA ASN A 261 -25.31 15.48 3.41
C ASN A 261 -24.05 15.14 4.22
N VAL A 262 -23.66 15.97 5.20
CA VAL A 262 -22.48 15.72 6.06
C VAL A 262 -22.55 14.37 6.78
N GLY A 263 -23.77 13.90 7.09
CA GLY A 263 -24.06 12.57 7.63
C GLY A 263 -23.49 11.40 6.82
N LEU A 264 -23.24 11.57 5.53
CA LEU A 264 -22.62 10.56 4.68
C LEU A 264 -21.19 10.22 5.11
N LEU A 265 -20.52 11.11 5.84
CA LEU A 265 -19.14 10.91 6.25
C LEU A 265 -18.98 9.93 7.43
N ALA A 266 -20.06 9.67 8.17
CA ALA A 266 -20.04 8.77 9.33
C ALA A 266 -19.75 7.30 8.98
N GLN A 267 -19.85 6.91 7.71
CA GLN A 267 -19.67 5.53 7.24
C GLN A 267 -18.22 5.14 6.92
N PHE A 268 -17.29 6.10 6.94
CA PHE A 268 -15.90 5.89 6.54
C PHE A 268 -15.01 5.56 7.74
N ASP A 269 -14.01 4.73 7.50
CA ASP A 269 -13.00 4.38 8.51
C ASP A 269 -12.04 5.54 8.77
N PHE A 270 -11.86 6.41 7.78
CA PHE A 270 -10.99 7.58 7.87
C PHE A 270 -11.40 8.68 6.88
N VAL A 271 -11.21 9.94 7.26
CA VAL A 271 -11.48 11.09 6.38
C VAL A 271 -10.27 12.01 6.28
N PHE A 272 -9.92 12.42 5.07
CA PHE A 272 -9.03 13.54 4.80
C PHE A 272 -9.87 14.78 4.50
N VAL A 273 -9.66 15.85 5.26
CA VAL A 273 -10.32 17.15 5.10
C VAL A 273 -9.32 18.13 4.48
N CYS A 274 -9.52 18.44 3.21
CA CYS A 274 -8.65 19.28 2.38
C CYS A 274 -9.42 20.49 1.84
N ILE A 275 -10.11 21.19 2.73
CA ILE A 275 -10.99 22.33 2.42
C ILE A 275 -10.28 23.64 2.80
N ASP A 276 -10.47 24.69 2.01
CA ASP A 276 -9.94 26.04 2.28
C ASP A 276 -10.92 26.90 3.10
N LYS A 277 -12.23 26.82 2.83
CA LYS A 277 -13.28 27.60 3.50
C LYS A 277 -13.52 27.22 4.97
N GLY A 278 -13.33 28.18 5.87
CA GLY A 278 -13.51 28.03 7.33
C GLY A 278 -14.86 27.46 7.78
N PRO A 279 -16.02 28.01 7.35
CA PRO A 279 -17.33 27.50 7.75
C PRO A 279 -17.58 26.04 7.32
N ALA A 280 -17.17 25.68 6.10
CA ALA A 280 -17.28 24.30 5.60
C ALA A 280 -16.36 23.35 6.37
N ARG A 281 -15.12 23.78 6.67
CA ARG A 281 -14.19 23.04 7.55
C ARG A 281 -14.81 22.80 8.93
N LYS A 282 -15.43 23.82 9.53
CA LYS A 282 -16.10 23.72 10.83
C LYS A 282 -17.22 22.68 10.81
N LEU A 283 -18.11 22.76 9.82
CA LEU A 283 -19.23 21.85 9.66
C LEU A 283 -18.76 20.39 9.55
N VAL A 284 -17.82 20.12 8.65
CA VAL A 284 -17.30 18.77 8.41
C VAL A 284 -16.61 18.22 9.66
N CYS A 285 -15.65 18.97 10.21
CA CYS A 285 -14.85 18.50 11.34
C CYS A 285 -15.67 18.33 12.62
N ALA A 286 -16.64 19.22 12.90
CA ALA A 286 -17.55 19.07 14.04
C ALA A 286 -18.36 17.78 13.93
N HIS A 287 -18.93 17.50 12.75
CA HIS A 287 -19.69 16.29 12.51
C HIS A 287 -18.85 15.02 12.68
N LEU A 288 -17.61 15.00 12.17
CA LEU A 288 -16.69 13.87 12.32
C LEU A 288 -16.31 13.64 13.79
N ILE A 289 -16.06 14.70 14.55
CA ILE A 289 -15.81 14.66 16.00
C ILE A 289 -16.99 14.04 16.74
N ASP A 290 -18.21 14.50 16.44
CA ASP A 290 -19.45 14.03 17.08
C ASP A 290 -19.74 12.56 16.78
N CYS A 291 -19.47 12.12 15.54
CA CYS A 291 -19.64 10.73 15.11
C CYS A 291 -18.49 9.81 15.55
N GLY A 292 -17.39 10.37 16.08
CA GLY A 292 -16.21 9.60 16.45
C GLY A 292 -15.45 9.03 15.25
N VAL A 293 -15.54 9.66 14.08
CA VAL A 293 -14.75 9.29 12.91
C VAL A 293 -13.37 9.92 13.02
N THR A 294 -12.31 9.12 12.84
CA THR A 294 -10.93 9.62 12.82
C THR A 294 -10.67 10.35 11.51
N PHE A 295 -10.03 11.53 11.58
CA PHE A 295 -9.72 12.32 10.39
C PHE A 295 -8.45 13.16 10.53
N ILE A 296 -7.95 13.64 9.39
CA ILE A 296 -6.90 14.64 9.30
C ILE A 296 -7.42 15.86 8.55
N ASP A 297 -7.25 17.04 9.13
CA ASP A 297 -7.37 18.33 8.45
C ASP A 297 -6.00 18.78 7.91
N CYS A 298 -6.01 19.24 6.66
CA CYS A 298 -4.87 19.85 6.01
C CYS A 298 -5.09 21.35 5.89
N GLY A 299 -4.16 22.14 6.45
CA GLY A 299 -4.11 23.59 6.30
C GLY A 299 -2.86 24.03 5.56
N MET A 300 -2.97 25.06 4.74
CA MET A 300 -1.83 25.72 4.13
C MET A 300 -2.04 27.23 4.20
N ASP A 301 -0.99 27.94 4.60
CA ASP A 301 -0.96 29.40 4.60
C ASP A 301 0.34 29.84 3.95
N MET A 302 0.25 30.48 2.78
CA MET A 302 1.39 30.95 1.99
C MET A 302 1.22 32.43 1.68
N SER A 303 2.29 33.19 1.84
CA SER A 303 2.31 34.64 1.71
C SER A 303 3.51 35.10 0.88
N LEU A 304 3.35 36.23 0.20
CA LEU A 304 4.43 36.88 -0.55
C LEU A 304 5.10 37.95 0.33
N SER A 305 6.41 37.82 0.53
CA SER A 305 7.18 38.83 1.26
C SER A 305 7.41 40.09 0.42
N LYS A 306 7.83 41.18 1.07
CA LYS A 306 8.25 42.43 0.41
C LYS A 306 9.44 42.25 -0.56
N LYS A 307 10.16 41.13 -0.49
CA LYS A 307 11.27 40.77 -1.38
C LYS A 307 10.83 39.85 -2.53
N GLU A 308 9.53 39.70 -2.75
CA GLU A 308 8.95 38.79 -3.77
C GLU A 308 9.34 37.31 -3.55
N GLN A 309 9.53 36.92 -2.29
CA GLN A 309 9.80 35.54 -1.89
C GLN A 309 8.58 34.96 -1.17
N ILE A 310 8.22 33.72 -1.49
CA ILE A 310 7.11 33.02 -0.86
C ILE A 310 7.57 32.39 0.45
N TYR A 311 6.78 32.54 1.50
CA TYR A 311 6.96 31.89 2.79
C TYR A 311 5.61 31.43 3.33
N GLY A 312 5.61 30.49 4.27
CA GLY A 312 4.35 29.97 4.78
C GLY A 312 4.49 28.68 5.58
N THR A 313 3.34 28.06 5.83
CA THR A 313 3.23 26.85 6.62
C THR A 313 2.33 25.80 5.97
N CYS A 314 2.69 24.53 6.14
CA CYS A 314 1.84 23.38 5.88
C CYS A 314 1.48 22.72 7.22
N ARG A 315 0.20 22.58 7.50
CA ARG A 315 -0.33 22.07 8.77
C ARG A 315 -1.11 20.78 8.55
N VAL A 316 -0.85 19.80 9.40
CA VAL A 316 -1.62 18.56 9.53
C VAL A 316 -2.13 18.46 10.96
N THR A 317 -3.45 18.45 11.12
CA THR A 317 -4.11 18.30 12.42
C THR A 317 -4.95 17.03 12.39
N MET A 318 -4.61 16.04 13.22
CA MET A 318 -5.39 14.82 13.35
C MET A 318 -6.33 14.91 14.54
N ALA A 319 -7.55 14.42 14.37
CA ALA A 319 -8.47 14.17 15.46
C ALA A 319 -8.91 12.70 15.44
N SER A 320 -8.98 12.11 16.61
CA SER A 320 -9.41 10.73 16.84
C SER A 320 -10.43 10.69 18.00
N PRO A 321 -11.15 9.57 18.20
CA PRO A 321 -12.02 9.40 19.37
C PRO A 321 -11.32 9.66 20.71
N THR A 322 -10.02 9.37 20.79
CA THR A 322 -9.20 9.56 22.00
C THR A 322 -8.60 10.96 22.11
N MET A 323 -8.32 11.65 21.00
CA MET A 323 -7.66 12.96 20.96
C MET A 323 -8.30 13.89 19.93
N ARG A 324 -9.28 14.69 20.38
CA ARG A 324 -10.03 15.63 19.54
C ARG A 324 -10.28 17.01 20.16
N LYS A 325 -10.03 17.17 21.46
CA LYS A 325 -10.32 18.42 22.20
C LYS A 325 -9.49 19.61 21.70
N HIS A 326 -8.26 19.35 21.26
CA HIS A 326 -7.34 20.38 20.74
C HIS A 326 -7.71 20.89 19.35
N PHE A 327 -8.59 20.19 18.62
CA PHE A 327 -8.71 20.36 17.17
C PHE A 327 -9.03 21.80 16.75
N PHE A 328 -10.08 22.40 17.34
CA PHE A 328 -10.50 23.75 16.98
C PHE A 328 -9.58 24.87 17.51
N GLU A 329 -8.63 24.55 18.37
CA GLU A 329 -7.55 25.46 18.76
C GLU A 329 -6.41 25.50 17.72
N ARG A 330 -6.35 24.49 16.84
CA ARG A 330 -5.29 24.33 15.83
C ARG A 330 -5.77 24.58 14.40
N ALA A 331 -7.05 24.33 14.12
CA ALA A 331 -7.64 24.49 12.79
C ALA A 331 -8.50 25.78 12.72
N PRO A 332 -8.21 26.72 11.79
CA PRO A 332 -9.00 27.93 11.62
C PRO A 332 -10.39 27.58 11.10
N THR A 333 -11.42 28.15 11.70
CA THR A 333 -12.84 27.83 11.38
C THR A 333 -13.70 29.07 11.13
N MET A 334 -13.09 30.25 11.21
CA MET A 334 -13.75 31.53 10.96
C MET A 334 -13.81 31.81 9.46
N GLU A 335 -14.74 32.69 9.04
CA GLU A 335 -14.64 33.32 7.73
C GLU A 335 -13.36 34.17 7.68
N ASP A 336 -12.71 34.24 6.52
CA ASP A 336 -11.55 35.10 6.33
C ASP A 336 -11.97 36.57 6.57
N ALA A 337 -11.58 37.09 7.73
CA ALA A 337 -11.89 38.45 8.15
C ALA A 337 -10.74 39.37 7.74
N GLY A 338 -10.72 39.81 6.49
CA GLY A 338 -9.69 40.74 6.00
C GLY A 338 -9.94 41.26 4.59
N ASP A 339 -9.59 42.52 4.34
CA ASP A 339 -9.69 43.17 3.02
C ASP A 339 -9.09 42.29 1.92
N ALA A 340 -9.90 41.98 0.91
CA ALA A 340 -9.57 41.19 -0.28
C ALA A 340 -8.37 41.69 -1.12
N LEU A 341 -7.68 42.75 -0.67
CA LEU A 341 -6.48 43.31 -1.30
C LEU A 341 -5.17 42.60 -0.90
N TYR A 342 -5.13 41.82 0.20
CA TYR A 342 -3.90 41.15 0.66
C TYR A 342 -4.05 39.64 0.93
N ASP A 343 -5.26 39.07 0.84
CA ASP A 343 -5.50 37.62 0.91
C ASP A 343 -5.08 36.93 -0.40
N GLN A 344 -3.76 36.79 -0.59
CA GLN A 344 -3.26 35.92 -1.64
C GLN A 344 -3.37 34.48 -1.13
N ASN A 345 -4.41 33.75 -1.56
CA ASN A 345 -4.48 32.29 -1.41
C ASN A 345 -3.44 31.64 -2.35
N ILE A 346 -2.16 31.87 -2.06
CA ILE A 346 -1.04 31.36 -2.84
C ILE A 346 -1.02 29.84 -2.70
N GLN A 347 -1.07 29.15 -3.82
CA GLN A 347 -1.07 27.70 -3.86
C GLN A 347 -0.01 27.25 -4.86
N ILE A 348 0.90 26.40 -4.40
CA ILE A 348 2.03 25.89 -5.19
C ILE A 348 2.00 24.37 -5.16
N ALA A 349 2.38 23.73 -6.26
CA ALA A 349 2.36 22.28 -6.40
C ALA A 349 3.16 21.54 -5.32
N ASP A 350 4.38 21.97 -5.04
CA ASP A 350 5.28 21.34 -4.08
C ASP A 350 4.79 21.48 -2.63
N ALA A 351 4.28 22.66 -2.25
CA ALA A 351 3.65 22.87 -0.94
C ALA A 351 2.40 22.00 -0.78
N ASN A 352 1.57 21.88 -1.82
CA ASN A 352 0.37 21.04 -1.80
C ASN A 352 0.72 19.55 -1.68
N ALA A 353 1.71 19.11 -2.45
CA ALA A 353 2.23 17.76 -2.38
C ALA A 353 2.82 17.47 -0.99
N LEU A 354 3.62 18.39 -0.42
CA LEU A 354 4.20 18.23 0.90
C LEU A 354 3.12 18.10 1.98
N ASN A 355 2.11 18.97 1.97
CA ASN A 355 1.01 18.92 2.95
C ASN A 355 0.25 17.58 2.86
N ALA A 356 -0.04 17.12 1.64
CA ALA A 356 -0.66 15.82 1.40
C ALA A 356 0.20 14.65 1.89
N ILE A 357 1.52 14.69 1.62
CA ILE A 357 2.47 13.66 2.06
C ILE A 357 2.50 13.58 3.59
N LEU A 358 2.55 14.73 4.28
CA LEU A 358 2.51 14.78 5.74
C LEU A 358 1.23 14.14 6.30
N ALA A 359 0.08 14.43 5.68
CA ALA A 359 -1.21 13.84 6.06
C ALA A 359 -1.25 12.32 5.81
N VAL A 360 -0.82 11.88 4.63
CA VAL A 360 -0.79 10.45 4.25
C VAL A 360 0.18 9.66 5.12
N MET A 361 1.35 10.21 5.45
CA MET A 361 2.28 9.57 6.38
C MET A 361 1.65 9.38 7.76
N ARG A 362 0.95 10.40 8.28
CA ARG A 362 0.25 10.31 9.57
C ARG A 362 -0.88 9.28 9.56
N TRP A 363 -1.67 9.26 8.50
CA TRP A 363 -2.71 8.25 8.28
C TRP A 363 -2.10 6.84 8.25
N LYS A 364 -1.02 6.63 7.49
CA LYS A 364 -0.29 5.35 7.45
C LYS A 364 0.29 4.97 8.81
N GLN A 365 0.78 5.93 9.60
CA GLN A 365 1.19 5.68 10.99
C GLN A 365 0.02 5.23 11.87
N HIS A 366 -1.16 5.85 11.72
CA HIS A 366 -2.36 5.47 12.48
C HIS A 366 -2.75 4.00 12.27
N PHE A 367 -2.66 3.51 11.03
CA PHE A 367 -2.94 2.11 10.70
C PHE A 367 -1.72 1.18 10.84
N GLY A 368 -0.62 1.66 11.44
CA GLY A 368 0.57 0.85 11.71
C GLY A 368 1.35 0.41 10.47
N PHE A 369 1.15 1.07 9.33
CA PHE A 369 1.98 0.86 8.14
C PHE A 369 3.40 1.38 8.38
N TYR A 370 3.51 2.60 8.90
CA TYR A 370 4.77 3.14 9.38
C TYR A 370 4.87 2.96 10.88
N ALA A 371 6.08 2.69 11.38
CA ALA A 371 6.36 2.80 12.80
C ALA A 371 6.09 4.24 13.28
N MET A 372 5.57 4.35 14.49
CA MET A 372 5.25 5.62 15.13
C MET A 372 5.68 5.57 16.59
N ASN A 373 6.75 6.29 16.92
CA ASN A 373 7.29 6.29 18.28
C ASN A 373 6.55 7.28 19.21
N TRP A 374 5.81 8.22 18.63
CA TRP A 374 5.01 9.21 19.36
C TRP A 374 3.68 9.39 18.65
N ASP A 375 2.58 9.30 19.39
CA ASP A 375 1.24 9.50 18.86
C ASP A 375 0.94 11.00 18.79
N TRP A 376 1.40 11.66 17.72
CA TRP A 376 1.27 13.10 17.52
C TRP A 376 -0.03 13.46 16.81
N HIS A 377 -0.65 14.59 17.20
CA HIS A 377 -1.94 15.04 16.66
C HIS A 377 -1.88 16.41 15.97
N GLN A 378 -0.74 17.08 16.02
CA GLN A 378 -0.48 18.33 15.34
C GLN A 378 0.93 18.34 14.77
N LEU A 379 1.05 18.72 13.50
CA LEU A 379 2.32 18.93 12.82
C LEU A 379 2.25 20.19 11.96
N GLU A 380 3.28 21.02 12.07
CA GLU A 380 3.48 22.21 11.26
C GLU A 380 4.85 22.18 10.61
N PHE A 381 4.89 22.37 9.30
CA PHE A 381 6.10 22.55 8.53
C PHE A 381 6.20 23.98 8.03
N VAL A 382 7.30 24.66 8.31
CA VAL A 382 7.53 26.07 7.97
C VAL A 382 8.48 26.15 6.78
N THR A 383 8.00 26.65 5.64
CA THR A 383 8.72 26.55 4.35
C THR A 383 10.00 27.37 4.31
N ASN A 384 10.00 28.56 4.88
CA ASN A 384 11.15 29.47 4.83
C ASN A 384 12.30 29.07 5.75
N THR A 385 12.06 28.23 6.77
CA THR A 385 13.10 27.73 7.67
C THR A 385 13.37 26.25 7.50
N MET A 386 12.56 25.54 6.69
CA MET A 386 12.54 24.08 6.57
C MET A 386 12.39 23.39 7.94
N ALA A 387 11.72 24.07 8.89
CA ALA A 387 11.55 23.58 10.25
C ALA A 387 10.28 22.75 10.39
N LEU A 388 10.35 21.71 11.24
CA LEU A 388 9.23 20.85 11.58
C LEU A 388 8.93 20.95 13.08
N ALA A 389 7.69 21.34 13.42
CA ALA A 389 7.18 21.33 14.78
C ALA A 389 6.12 20.22 14.93
N ARG A 390 6.20 19.46 16.03
CA ARG A 390 5.18 18.46 16.42
C ARG A 390 4.73 18.72 17.84
N SER A 391 3.43 18.76 18.08
CA SER A 391 2.81 18.95 19.40
C SER A 391 1.66 17.96 19.62
N GLU A 392 1.08 17.96 20.83
CA GLU A 392 0.02 17.03 21.26
C GLU A 392 0.45 15.55 21.12
N LYS A 393 1.38 15.12 21.98
CA LYS A 393 2.01 13.78 21.94
C LYS A 393 1.61 12.94 23.15
N SER A 394 1.36 11.65 22.93
CA SER A 394 1.46 10.61 23.96
C SER A 394 2.57 9.61 23.62
N GLU A 395 3.31 9.15 24.63
CA GLU A 395 4.28 8.05 24.47
C GLU A 395 3.54 6.74 24.20
N ASP A 396 3.94 6.03 23.15
CA ASP A 396 3.46 4.67 22.89
C ASP A 396 4.35 3.68 23.66
N GLN A 397 3.81 3.05 24.70
CA GLN A 397 4.56 2.08 25.51
C GLN A 397 4.90 0.77 24.75
N ASN A 398 4.36 0.58 23.54
CA ASN A 398 4.58 -0.62 22.73
C ASN A 398 5.56 -0.40 21.56
N ALA A 399 6.12 0.81 21.38
CA ALA A 399 7.10 1.06 20.34
C ALA A 399 8.49 0.54 20.77
N THR A 400 8.77 -0.74 20.51
CA THR A 400 10.14 -1.24 20.57
C THR A 400 10.94 -0.61 19.43
N PRO A 401 12.10 0.02 19.68
CA PRO A 401 13.00 0.43 18.60
C PRO A 401 13.38 -0.81 17.76
N PRO A 402 13.58 -0.70 16.45
CA PRO A 402 14.20 -1.78 15.71
C PRO A 402 15.59 -2.05 16.31
N ASP A 403 15.82 -3.29 16.74
CA ASP A 403 17.17 -3.77 17.02
C ASP A 403 18.00 -3.55 15.76
N HIS A 404 18.95 -2.63 15.84
CA HIS A 404 19.96 -2.47 14.81
C HIS A 404 20.87 -3.70 14.85
N ALA A 405 20.73 -4.56 13.84
CA ALA A 405 21.74 -5.57 13.47
C ALA A 405 22.52 -5.09 12.24
#